data_AF-A0A9P8IV53-F1
#
_entry.id   AF-A0A9P8IV53-F1
#
_cell.length_a   1.000
_cell.length_b   1.000
_cell.length_c   1.000
_cell.angle_alpha   90.00
_cell.angle_beta   90.00
_cell.angle_gamma   90.00
#
_symmetry.space_group_name_H-M   'P 1'
#
loop_
_entity.id
_entity.type
_entity.pdbx_description
1 polymer ?
#
loop_
_entity_poly.entity_id
_entity_poly.type
_entity_poly.pdbx_seq_one_letter_code
_entity_poly.pdbx_strand_id
1 'polypeptide(L)'
;MSTIRFEKMHANGDDFAIIDLRDQDIIIDQDIARRLGDRNRGIGFNQLVVLSACKDAAAYLDFWNADGSILNACGSATRGVAWKLMRETGSSTTTLRTIRGLLQCHKVSDNFIAVSMGSPLIDWREIPTAQEVDTLKLPLSGDPAACNMGNPHCTFFVNDLAAVDVMVRGSAI
;
A
#
# COMPACT_ATOMS: atom_id res chain seq x y z
N MET A 1 -2.03 0.19 -31.68
CA MET A 1 -1.38 0.26 -30.36
C MET A 1 -2.28 1.06 -29.45
N SER A 2 -2.69 0.50 -28.30
CA SER A 2 -3.40 1.25 -27.25
C SER A 2 -2.36 1.94 -26.37
N THR A 3 -2.58 3.22 -26.07
CA THR A 3 -1.70 4.00 -25.19
C THR A 3 -2.39 4.15 -23.85
N ILE A 4 -1.72 3.79 -22.76
CA ILE A 4 -2.20 3.98 -21.38
C ILE A 4 -1.39 5.11 -20.76
N ARG A 5 -2.08 6.15 -20.26
CA ARG A 5 -1.44 7.22 -19.50
C ARG A 5 -1.17 6.75 -18.07
N PHE A 6 -0.03 7.16 -17.52
CA PHE A 6 0.32 6.90 -16.15
C PHE A 6 0.98 8.14 -15.52
N GLU A 7 0.92 8.20 -14.19
CA GLU A 7 1.68 9.17 -13.38
C GLU A 7 2.64 8.40 -12.50
N LYS A 8 3.90 8.85 -12.41
CA LYS A 8 4.90 8.26 -11.51
C LYS A 8 5.16 9.20 -10.35
N MET A 9 5.04 8.67 -9.14
CA MET A 9 5.12 9.42 -7.89
C MET A 9 5.95 8.64 -6.88
N HIS A 10 6.25 9.27 -5.75
CA HIS A 10 6.82 8.57 -4.60
C HIS A 10 6.32 9.17 -3.29
N ALA A 11 6.42 8.41 -2.20
CA ALA A 11 6.23 8.90 -0.85
C ALA A 11 7.40 8.40 0.03
N ASN A 12 8.21 9.32 0.56
CA ASN A 12 9.38 8.97 1.39
C ASN A 12 10.37 7.98 0.73
N GLY A 13 10.56 8.09 -0.59
CA GLY A 13 11.44 7.22 -1.37
C GLY A 13 10.79 5.94 -1.90
N ASP A 14 9.57 5.61 -1.47
CA ASP A 14 8.79 4.49 -1.99
C ASP A 14 8.07 4.92 -3.29
N ASP A 15 8.57 4.49 -4.46
CA ASP A 15 8.08 4.91 -5.78
C ASP A 15 6.94 4.02 -6.28
N PHE A 16 5.94 4.66 -6.87
CA PHE A 16 4.77 3.99 -7.41
C PHE A 16 4.28 4.63 -8.71
N ALA A 17 3.57 3.82 -9.51
CA ALA A 17 2.89 4.28 -10.71
C ALA A 17 1.37 4.27 -10.49
N ILE A 18 0.68 5.32 -10.95
CA ILE A 18 -0.77 5.44 -10.95
C ILE A 18 -1.25 5.29 -12.38
N ILE A 19 -2.21 4.40 -12.62
CA ILE A 19 -2.95 4.31 -13.86
C ILE A 19 -4.43 4.61 -13.58
N ASP A 20 -4.96 5.66 -14.21
CA ASP A 20 -6.35 6.07 -14.03
C ASP A 20 -7.24 5.55 -15.16
N LEU A 21 -8.05 4.54 -14.85
CA LEU A 21 -8.96 3.86 -15.78
C LEU A 21 -10.43 4.10 -15.39
N ARG A 22 -10.75 5.12 -14.59
CA ARG A 22 -12.15 5.41 -14.20
C ARG A 22 -13.09 5.58 -15.39
N ASP A 23 -12.59 6.13 -16.50
CA ASP A 23 -13.35 6.36 -17.73
C ASP A 23 -12.94 5.41 -18.88
N GLN A 24 -12.27 4.29 -18.57
CA GLN A 24 -11.71 3.38 -19.56
C GLN A 24 -12.02 1.91 -19.22
N ASP A 25 -12.39 1.13 -20.22
CA ASP A 25 -12.60 -0.32 -20.07
C ASP A 25 -11.31 -1.08 -20.44
N ILE A 26 -10.26 -0.86 -19.63
CA ILE A 26 -8.97 -1.53 -19.77
C ILE A 26 -8.72 -2.34 -18.48
N ILE A 27 -8.29 -3.59 -18.64
CA ILE A 27 -7.94 -4.46 -17.51
C ILE A 27 -6.42 -4.54 -17.42
N ILE A 28 -5.90 -4.27 -16.23
CA ILE A 28 -4.51 -4.54 -15.87
C ILE A 28 -4.49 -5.88 -15.15
N ASP A 29 -3.88 -6.89 -15.77
CA ASP A 29 -3.64 -8.19 -15.17
C ASP A 29 -2.23 -8.29 -14.58
N GLN A 30 -1.95 -9.45 -13.96
CA GLN A 30 -0.65 -9.77 -13.36
C GLN A 30 0.52 -9.64 -14.35
N ASP A 31 0.34 -10.09 -15.60
CA ASP A 31 1.40 -10.08 -16.59
C ASP A 31 1.73 -8.66 -17.06
N ILE A 32 0.70 -7.82 -17.23
CA ILE A 32 0.85 -6.40 -17.52
C ILE A 32 1.55 -5.71 -16.34
N ALA A 33 1.06 -5.91 -15.11
CA ALA A 33 1.67 -5.32 -13.92
C ALA A 33 3.16 -5.67 -13.79
N ARG A 34 3.50 -6.96 -13.94
CA ARG A 34 4.89 -7.44 -13.91
C ARG A 34 5.76 -6.81 -15.01
N ARG A 35 5.26 -6.71 -16.24
CA ARG A 35 5.99 -6.08 -17.35
C ARG A 35 6.21 -4.58 -17.13
N LEU A 36 5.23 -3.88 -16.56
CA LEU A 36 5.37 -2.47 -16.23
C LEU A 36 6.31 -2.25 -15.04
N GLY A 37 6.37 -3.19 -14.10
CA GLY A 37 7.21 -3.14 -12.90
C GLY A 37 8.70 -3.36 -13.16
N ASP A 38 9.07 -3.97 -14.29
CA ASP A 38 10.48 -4.12 -14.70
C ASP A 38 11.17 -2.74 -14.79
N ARG A 39 12.20 -2.52 -13.97
CA ARG A 39 12.93 -1.24 -13.93
C ARG A 39 13.82 -0.98 -15.15
N ASN A 40 14.16 -2.01 -15.92
CA ASN A 40 15.01 -1.90 -17.10
C ASN A 40 14.20 -1.82 -18.40
N ARG A 41 13.05 -2.51 -18.45
CA ARG A 41 12.26 -2.67 -19.69
C ARG A 41 10.84 -2.10 -19.60
N GLY A 42 10.40 -1.74 -18.40
CA GLY A 42 9.09 -1.18 -18.12
C GLY A 42 9.17 0.26 -17.59
N ILE A 43 8.16 0.65 -16.80
CA ILE A 43 8.13 1.92 -16.09
C ILE A 43 9.05 1.86 -14.86
N GLY A 44 9.11 0.71 -14.20
CA GLY A 44 9.76 0.50 -12.91
C GLY A 44 8.98 1.13 -11.76
N PHE A 45 8.68 0.37 -10.72
CA PHE A 45 8.04 0.89 -9.49
C PHE A 45 8.21 -0.13 -8.36
N ASN A 46 7.97 0.28 -7.12
CA ASN A 46 7.72 -0.66 -6.02
C ASN A 46 6.28 -1.17 -6.08
N GLN A 47 5.31 -0.27 -6.27
CA GLN A 47 3.90 -0.63 -6.47
C GLN A 47 3.25 0.08 -7.66
N LEU A 48 2.26 -0.59 -8.24
CA LEU A 48 1.32 0.00 -9.17
C LEU A 48 -0.04 0.12 -8.48
N VAL A 49 -0.70 1.27 -8.66
CA VAL A 49 -2.10 1.46 -8.27
C VAL A 49 -2.93 1.76 -9.51
N VAL A 50 -4.02 1.01 -9.67
CA VAL A 50 -4.97 1.16 -10.78
C VAL A 50 -6.27 1.69 -10.21
N LEU A 51 -6.77 2.79 -10.77
CA LEU A 51 -8.06 3.38 -10.39
C LEU A 51 -9.13 2.91 -11.36
N SER A 52 -10.26 2.45 -10.83
CA SER A 52 -11.47 2.15 -11.59
C SER A 52 -12.67 2.91 -11.03
N ALA A 53 -13.73 3.02 -11.84
CA ALA A 53 -14.96 3.69 -11.44
C ALA A 53 -15.58 3.02 -10.21
N CYS A 54 -16.11 3.83 -9.30
CA CYS A 54 -16.73 3.35 -8.07
C CYS A 54 -18.02 4.13 -7.80
N LYS A 55 -19.06 3.45 -7.31
CA LYS A 55 -20.37 4.08 -7.06
C LYS A 55 -20.42 4.89 -5.76
N ASP A 56 -19.60 4.52 -4.79
CA ASP A 56 -19.68 4.95 -3.39
C ASP A 56 -18.35 5.49 -2.85
N ALA A 57 -17.43 5.82 -3.75
CA ALA A 57 -16.14 6.48 -3.50
C ALA A 57 -15.67 7.21 -4.76
N ALA A 58 -14.64 8.06 -4.64
CA ALA A 58 -14.07 8.78 -5.79
C ALA A 58 -13.37 7.84 -6.81
N ALA A 59 -12.86 6.70 -6.33
CA ALA A 59 -12.25 5.64 -7.13
C ALA A 59 -12.21 4.33 -6.33
N TYR A 60 -12.19 3.20 -7.03
CA TYR A 60 -11.76 1.91 -6.49
C TYR A 60 -10.28 1.71 -6.84
N LEU A 61 -9.49 1.22 -5.87
CA LEU A 61 -8.06 1.02 -6.01
C LEU A 61 -7.69 -0.46 -5.95
N ASP A 62 -7.00 -0.92 -7.00
CA ASP A 62 -6.26 -2.19 -7.01
C ASP A 62 -4.76 -1.91 -6.93
N PHE A 63 -4.05 -2.69 -6.13
CA PHE A 63 -2.61 -2.56 -5.92
C PHE A 63 -1.87 -3.81 -6.39
N TRP A 64 -0.76 -3.59 -7.08
CA TRP A 64 0.12 -4.64 -7.58
C TRP A 64 1.55 -4.39 -7.12
N ASN A 65 2.24 -5.45 -6.71
CA ASN A 65 3.69 -5.47 -6.59
C ASN A 65 4.35 -5.53 -7.98
N ALA A 66 5.63 -5.19 -8.03
CA ALA A 66 6.42 -5.26 -9.26
C ALA A 66 6.53 -6.67 -9.87
N ASP A 67 6.34 -7.73 -9.07
CA ASP A 67 6.29 -9.12 -9.53
C ASP A 67 4.90 -9.53 -10.06
N GLY A 68 3.91 -8.63 -9.96
CA GLY A 68 2.53 -8.84 -10.35
C GLY A 68 1.65 -9.50 -9.27
N SER A 69 2.13 -9.69 -8.05
CA SER A 69 1.27 -10.13 -6.93
C SER A 69 0.35 -8.99 -6.47
N ILE A 70 -0.81 -9.33 -5.90
CA ILE A 70 -1.79 -8.34 -5.41
C ILE A 70 -1.47 -7.94 -3.97
N LEU A 71 -1.71 -6.67 -3.64
CA LEU A 71 -1.71 -6.13 -2.29
C LEU A 71 -3.11 -5.66 -1.90
N ASN A 72 -3.52 -5.92 -0.65
CA ASN A 72 -4.82 -5.47 -0.17
C ASN A 72 -4.85 -3.97 0.20
N ALA A 73 -3.69 -3.40 0.52
CA ALA A 73 -3.54 -1.98 0.84
C ALA A 73 -2.09 -1.52 0.61
N CYS A 74 -1.92 -0.27 0.19
CA CYS A 74 -0.64 0.41 0.13
C CYS A 74 -0.80 1.87 0.58
N GLY A 75 -0.26 2.23 1.74
CA GLY A 75 -0.39 3.58 2.30
C GLY A 75 0.28 4.66 1.42
N SER A 76 1.45 4.36 0.84
CA SER A 76 2.20 5.26 -0.04
C SER A 76 1.42 5.63 -1.30
N ALA A 77 0.97 4.63 -2.05
CA ALA A 77 0.18 4.83 -3.25
C ALA A 77 -1.17 5.49 -2.93
N THR A 78 -1.83 5.11 -1.83
CA THR A 78 -3.10 5.74 -1.40
C THR A 78 -2.94 7.25 -1.18
N ARG A 79 -1.85 7.70 -0.54
CA ARG A 79 -1.57 9.14 -0.38
C ARG A 79 -1.41 9.85 -1.72
N GLY A 80 -0.68 9.25 -2.67
CA GLY A 80 -0.49 9.81 -4.01
C GLY A 80 -1.80 9.93 -4.80
N VAL A 81 -2.64 8.89 -4.74
CA VAL A 81 -3.96 8.90 -5.38
C VAL A 81 -4.87 9.95 -4.75
N ALA A 82 -4.93 10.01 -3.42
CA ALA A 82 -5.72 11.00 -2.72
C ALA A 82 -5.28 12.43 -3.07
N TRP A 83 -3.97 12.69 -3.10
CA TRP A 83 -3.42 13.97 -3.54
C TRP A 83 -3.84 14.33 -4.97
N LYS A 84 -3.74 13.39 -5.91
CA LYS A 84 -4.16 13.56 -7.31
C LYS A 84 -5.64 13.95 -7.42
N LEU A 85 -6.53 13.16 -6.82
CA LEU A 85 -7.98 13.38 -6.93
C LEU A 85 -8.46 14.65 -6.21
N MET A 86 -7.83 15.02 -5.09
CA MET A 86 -8.11 16.29 -4.41
C MET A 86 -7.75 17.49 -5.30
N ARG A 87 -6.66 17.42 -6.06
CA ARG A 87 -6.27 18.48 -7.01
C ARG A 87 -7.21 18.58 -8.20
N GLU A 88 -7.70 17.46 -8.71
CA GLU A 88 -8.68 17.44 -9.81
C GLU A 88 -10.00 18.12 -9.42
N THR A 89 -10.44 17.89 -8.18
CA THR A 89 -11.74 18.37 -7.68
C THR A 89 -11.66 19.72 -6.96
N GLY A 90 -10.47 20.15 -6.53
CA GLY A 90 -10.28 21.29 -5.64
C GLY A 90 -10.68 21.01 -4.18
N SER A 91 -11.06 19.78 -3.84
CA SER A 91 -11.46 19.39 -2.48
C SER A 91 -10.25 19.20 -1.55
N SER A 92 -10.44 19.42 -0.25
CA SER A 92 -9.47 19.06 0.80
C SER A 92 -9.66 17.64 1.34
N THR A 93 -10.70 16.93 0.91
CA THR A 93 -11.02 15.56 1.33
C THR A 93 -11.40 14.70 0.14
N THR A 94 -11.14 13.39 0.26
CA THR A 94 -11.62 12.39 -0.70
C THR A 94 -11.78 11.04 -0.01
N THR A 95 -12.64 10.21 -0.55
CA THR A 95 -12.89 8.87 -0.06
C THR A 95 -12.53 7.87 -1.16
N LEU A 96 -11.72 6.88 -0.81
CA LEU A 96 -11.22 5.85 -1.74
C LEU A 96 -11.74 4.48 -1.31
N ARG A 97 -12.05 3.62 -2.27
CA ARG A 97 -12.45 2.23 -2.02
C ARG A 97 -11.28 1.30 -2.29
N THR A 98 -11.06 0.35 -1.41
CA THR A 98 -10.12 -0.77 -1.59
C THR A 98 -10.83 -2.08 -1.29
N ILE A 99 -10.17 -3.22 -1.51
CA ILE A 99 -10.68 -4.52 -1.07
C ILE A 99 -10.94 -4.59 0.45
N ARG A 100 -10.27 -3.75 1.25
CA ARG A 100 -10.47 -3.65 2.72
C ARG A 100 -11.58 -2.69 3.12
N GLY A 101 -12.23 -2.05 2.16
CA GLY A 101 -13.30 -1.08 2.40
C GLY A 101 -12.89 0.36 2.13
N LEU A 102 -13.60 1.29 2.77
CA LEU A 102 -13.48 2.73 2.55
C LEU A 102 -12.33 3.35 3.34
N LEU A 103 -11.50 4.12 2.66
CA LEU A 103 -10.41 4.91 3.22
C LEU A 103 -10.74 6.40 3.09
N GLN A 104 -10.87 7.07 4.24
CA GLN A 104 -11.05 8.52 4.28
C GLN A 104 -9.69 9.20 4.23
N CYS A 105 -9.53 10.14 3.30
CA CYS A 105 -8.30 10.89 3.10
C CYS A 105 -8.57 12.39 3.26
N HIS A 106 -7.66 13.09 3.92
CA HIS A 106 -7.72 14.55 4.03
C HIS A 106 -6.35 15.19 3.82
N LYS A 107 -6.37 16.37 3.21
CA LYS A 107 -5.22 17.22 2.99
C LYS A 107 -4.88 17.95 4.29
N VAL A 108 -3.69 17.70 4.82
CA VAL A 108 -3.15 18.44 5.97
C VAL A 108 -2.40 19.68 5.48
N SER A 109 -1.64 19.53 4.39
CA SER A 109 -0.98 20.62 3.66
C SER A 109 -0.75 20.19 2.19
N ASP A 110 -0.20 21.07 1.35
CA ASP A 110 -0.06 20.82 -0.10
C ASP A 110 0.61 19.49 -0.47
N ASN A 111 1.58 19.04 0.33
CA ASN A 111 2.30 17.80 0.09
C ASN A 111 2.12 16.78 1.21
N PHE A 112 1.13 16.98 2.09
CA PHE A 112 0.88 16.10 3.23
C PHE A 112 -0.57 15.64 3.24
N ILE A 113 -0.75 14.35 2.94
CA ILE A 113 -2.04 13.67 2.97
C ILE A 113 -2.09 12.71 4.14
N ALA A 114 -3.13 12.82 4.94
CA ALA A 114 -3.48 11.86 5.97
C ALA A 114 -4.53 10.88 5.44
N VAL A 115 -4.37 9.60 5.78
CA VAL A 115 -5.24 8.49 5.37
C VAL A 115 -5.68 7.75 6.62
N SER A 116 -6.98 7.54 6.78
CA SER A 116 -7.53 6.69 7.82
C SER A 116 -7.33 5.22 7.44
N MET A 117 -6.39 4.55 8.11
CA MET A 117 -6.00 3.16 7.82
C MET A 117 -6.83 2.10 8.57
N GLY A 118 -7.75 2.54 9.42
CA GLY A 118 -8.52 1.68 10.33
C GLY A 118 -7.72 1.24 11.55
N SER A 119 -8.35 0.40 12.37
CA SER A 119 -7.73 -0.16 13.57
C SER A 119 -6.79 -1.32 13.24
N PRO A 120 -5.68 -1.49 13.99
CA PRO A 120 -4.86 -2.68 13.89
C PRO A 120 -5.64 -3.91 14.34
N LEU A 121 -5.45 -5.02 13.61
CA LEU A 121 -5.93 -6.33 14.01
C LEU A 121 -4.84 -7.00 14.84
N ILE A 122 -5.22 -7.52 16.01
CA ILE A 122 -4.28 -8.09 16.99
C ILE A 122 -4.60 -9.55 17.35
N ASP A 123 -5.69 -10.12 16.83
CA ASP A 123 -5.94 -11.55 16.98
C ASP A 123 -4.92 -12.35 16.15
N TRP A 124 -4.43 -13.44 16.73
CA TRP A 124 -3.38 -14.28 16.12
C TRP A 124 -3.82 -14.86 14.76
N ARG A 125 -5.13 -15.11 14.56
CA ARG A 125 -5.69 -15.59 13.28
C ARG A 125 -5.77 -14.49 12.24
N GLU A 126 -5.91 -13.24 12.68
CA GLU A 126 -5.91 -12.07 11.81
C GLU A 126 -4.49 -11.66 11.40
N ILE A 127 -3.46 -11.99 12.19
CA ILE A 127 -2.02 -11.81 11.88
C ILE A 127 -1.43 -12.98 11.06
N PRO A 128 -2.28 -13.92 10.63
CA PRO A 128 -2.04 -15.36 10.58
C PRO A 128 -0.70 -15.89 11.16
N THR A 129 -0.58 -15.98 12.49
CA THR A 129 0.52 -16.75 13.10
C THR A 129 0.28 -18.27 12.98
N ALA A 130 1.35 -19.06 13.03
CA ALA A 130 1.26 -20.53 12.88
C ALA A 130 0.50 -21.23 14.02
N GLN A 131 0.42 -20.59 15.19
CA GLN A 131 -0.28 -21.08 16.37
C GLN A 131 -0.78 -19.91 17.22
N GLU A 132 -1.65 -20.21 18.19
CA GLU A 132 -2.11 -19.24 19.18
C GLU A 132 -0.94 -18.74 20.05
N VAL A 133 -0.77 -17.42 20.10
CA VAL A 133 0.33 -16.74 20.81
C VAL A 133 -0.16 -15.38 21.32
N ASP A 134 0.51 -14.85 22.36
CA ASP A 134 0.38 -13.45 22.74
C ASP A 134 0.99 -12.57 21.65
N THR A 135 0.16 -11.86 20.90
CA THR A 135 0.59 -11.02 19.78
C THR A 135 1.24 -9.72 20.23
N LEU A 136 1.13 -9.33 21.50
CA LEU A 136 1.86 -8.19 22.04
C LEU A 136 3.28 -8.57 22.50
N LYS A 137 3.54 -9.88 22.67
CA LYS A 137 4.83 -10.46 23.08
C LYS A 137 5.02 -11.83 22.44
N LEU A 138 5.35 -11.83 21.15
CA LEU A 138 5.59 -13.08 20.43
C LEU A 138 6.73 -13.88 21.09
N PRO A 139 6.69 -15.21 21.03
CA PRO A 139 7.71 -16.10 21.59
C PRO A 139 8.99 -16.13 20.72
N LEU A 140 9.57 -14.95 20.48
CA LEU A 140 10.79 -14.72 19.71
C LEU A 140 11.76 -13.89 20.57
N SER A 141 13.06 -13.98 20.28
CA SER A 141 14.07 -13.21 21.03
C SER A 141 13.83 -11.71 20.93
N GLY A 142 13.59 -11.07 22.08
CA GLY A 142 13.27 -9.64 22.19
C GLY A 142 11.78 -9.32 22.24
N ASP A 143 10.92 -10.32 22.42
CA ASP A 143 9.48 -10.21 22.67
C ASP A 143 8.76 -9.21 21.74
N PRO A 144 8.89 -9.34 20.40
CA PRO A 144 8.28 -8.39 19.47
C PRO A 144 6.76 -8.43 19.55
N ALA A 145 6.13 -7.31 19.23
CA ALA A 145 4.69 -7.24 19.04
C ALA A 145 4.34 -7.47 17.56
N ALA A 146 3.16 -8.00 17.28
CA ALA A 146 2.65 -8.21 15.95
C ALA A 146 1.25 -7.61 15.78
N CYS A 147 0.98 -7.11 14.59
CA CYS A 147 -0.32 -6.61 14.20
C CYS A 147 -0.54 -6.79 12.69
N ASN A 148 -1.79 -6.74 12.26
CA ASN A 148 -2.13 -6.72 10.85
C ASN A 148 -2.83 -5.40 10.49
N MET A 149 -2.25 -4.66 9.54
CA MET A 149 -2.75 -3.40 8.98
C MET A 149 -3.21 -3.54 7.51
N GLY A 150 -3.59 -4.76 7.12
CA GLY A 150 -3.87 -5.20 5.74
C GLY A 150 -2.81 -6.19 5.21
N ASN A 151 -1.68 -6.25 5.89
CA ASN A 151 -0.59 -7.20 5.78
C ASN A 151 0.00 -7.43 7.19
N PRO A 152 0.60 -8.60 7.47
CA PRO A 152 1.18 -8.89 8.78
C PRO A 152 2.47 -8.10 9.02
N HIS A 153 2.64 -7.59 10.25
CA HIS A 153 3.83 -6.89 10.73
C HIS A 153 4.34 -7.54 12.01
N CYS A 154 5.66 -7.68 12.13
CA CYS A 154 6.35 -8.09 13.35
C CYS A 154 7.32 -6.97 13.76
N THR A 155 7.10 -6.38 14.93
CA THR A 155 7.73 -5.14 15.40
C THR A 155 8.61 -5.40 16.61
N PHE A 156 9.90 -5.12 16.47
CA PHE A 156 10.86 -5.18 17.56
C PHE A 156 11.13 -3.80 18.14
N PHE A 157 11.13 -3.72 19.47
CA PHE A 157 11.60 -2.55 20.18
C PHE A 157 13.10 -2.71 20.46
N VAL A 158 13.89 -1.75 20.00
CA VAL A 158 15.35 -1.76 20.12
C VAL A 158 15.84 -0.41 20.63
N ASN A 159 16.94 -0.43 21.39
CA ASN A 159 17.53 0.81 21.94
C ASN A 159 18.26 1.63 20.88
N ASP A 160 18.91 0.95 19.93
CA ASP A 160 19.68 1.57 18.86
C ASP A 160 19.48 0.80 17.55
N LEU A 161 18.87 1.45 16.55
CA LEU A 161 18.63 0.87 15.23
C LEU A 161 19.95 0.63 14.47
N ALA A 162 20.97 1.47 14.69
CA ALA A 162 22.25 1.33 13.99
C ALA A 162 23.04 0.09 14.43
N ALA A 163 22.74 -0.45 15.62
CA ALA A 163 23.34 -1.66 16.16
C ALA A 163 22.63 -2.95 15.70
N VAL A 164 21.52 -2.85 14.95
CA VAL A 164 20.73 -4.01 14.50
C VAL A 164 21.12 -4.38 13.07
N ASP A 165 21.56 -5.63 12.88
CA ASP A 165 21.63 -6.21 11.53
C ASP A 165 20.21 -6.58 11.05
N VAL A 166 19.56 -5.63 10.39
CA VAL A 166 18.17 -5.75 9.91
C VAL A 166 18.04 -6.84 8.87
N MET A 167 19.05 -7.03 8.00
CA MET A 167 18.99 -8.01 6.93
C MET A 167 19.02 -9.43 7.49
N VAL A 168 19.97 -9.69 8.40
CA VAL A 168 20.09 -11.01 9.04
C VAL A 168 18.88 -11.26 9.92
N ARG A 169 18.53 -10.33 10.81
CA ARG A 169 17.43 -10.53 11.75
C ARG A 169 16.07 -10.63 11.06
N GLY A 170 15.82 -9.80 10.04
CA GLY A 170 14.56 -9.78 9.32
C GLY A 170 14.31 -11.05 8.51
N SER A 171 15.35 -11.64 7.91
CA SER A 171 15.22 -12.87 7.11
C SER A 171 14.97 -14.14 7.94
N ALA A 172 15.24 -14.09 9.25
CA ALA A 172 15.09 -15.23 10.16
C ALA A 172 13.68 -15.34 10.77
N ILE A 173 12.77 -14.43 10.41
CA ILE A 173 11.40 -14.32 10.91
C ILE A 173 10.44 -14.71 9.81
#